data_AF-A0A1I5QY94-F1
#
_entry.id   AF-A0A1I5QY94-F1
#
_cell.length_a   1.000
_cell.length_b   1.000
_cell.length_c   1.000
_cell.angle_alpha   90.00
_cell.angle_beta   90.00
_cell.angle_gamma   90.00
#
_symmetry.space_group_name_H-M   'P 1'
#
loop_
_entity.id
_entity.type
_entity.pdbx_description
1 polymer ?
#
loop_
_entity_poly.entity_id
_entity_poly.type
_entity_poly.pdbx_seq_one_letter_code
_entity_poly.pdbx_strand_id
1 'polypeptide(L)'
;MQRRLVLLTPLATALVATGCASLSSTKGLSPAHWDAFNRAQIEGLIASLGKGSAGYNAAKPPYVVFDWDNTSVFLDIEEASLIYQLENLAFGATPAQLEVALRKNIPKKDFLPAYNNAAGKPVNIDLLVPDIVASYTWLYQNCSALKGNKPLAAVKLDANYIAFTTKVRYLYEAIGDTFDHDTAYPWVTYLFVGMTEAQVRKLTADTVAWQLKEPVAKVKWTSPAALPGQAGVVSVSWKNGLRLQPEMQALYAAFRNAGFDVWVCSASFVDVIKEISSNPAFGYNNPPERVLAMELERDANGVIQPEYRRGYDQTQGPGKTKNIQRFLVSKYGYGPSFIAGDSEGDQNMMADFADTKKVLIVNRLRDPKTDIGKFSAMAVQNYGKPDTRYLLQGRDDNTGEWVASQLHTPLGATQGKALK
;
A
#
# COMPACT_ATOMS: atom_id res chain seq x y z
N MET A 1 -48.32 -20.23 63.04
CA MET A 1 -48.05 -20.36 61.59
C MET A 1 -48.12 -18.98 60.97
N GLN A 2 -47.00 -18.53 60.40
CA GLN A 2 -46.66 -17.13 60.14
C GLN A 2 -47.33 -16.57 58.87
N ARG A 3 -47.89 -15.36 58.98
CA ARG A 3 -48.24 -14.48 57.86
C ARG A 3 -46.97 -14.05 57.13
N ARG A 4 -46.86 -14.32 55.83
CA ARG A 4 -45.81 -13.74 54.96
C ARG A 4 -46.40 -12.57 54.17
N LEU A 5 -45.87 -11.39 54.45
CA LEU A 5 -45.96 -10.18 53.65
C LEU A 5 -45.34 -10.44 52.27
N VAL A 6 -46.08 -10.15 51.19
CA VAL A 6 -45.53 -10.02 49.85
C VAL A 6 -45.30 -8.52 49.61
N LEU A 7 -44.04 -8.09 49.59
CA LEU A 7 -43.65 -6.76 49.16
C LEU A 7 -43.78 -6.66 47.64
N LEU A 8 -44.62 -5.74 47.18
CA LEU A 8 -44.62 -5.22 45.81
C LEU A 8 -43.48 -4.20 45.65
N THR A 9 -42.47 -4.53 44.85
CA THR A 9 -41.50 -3.58 44.33
C THR A 9 -42.00 -2.99 43.01
N PRO A 10 -42.03 -1.65 42.84
CA PRO A 10 -42.33 -1.07 41.55
C PRO A 10 -41.08 -1.14 40.65
N LEU A 11 -41.20 -1.80 39.49
CA LEU A 11 -40.23 -1.66 38.41
C LEU A 11 -40.31 -0.22 37.88
N ALA A 12 -39.25 0.56 38.10
CA ALA A 12 -39.07 1.83 37.43
C ALA A 12 -38.71 1.59 35.96
N THR A 13 -39.61 1.96 35.05
CA THR A 13 -39.37 2.00 33.62
C THR A 13 -38.41 3.15 33.31
N ALA A 14 -37.13 2.84 33.11
CA ALA A 14 -36.18 3.80 32.57
C ALA A 14 -36.48 4.00 31.08
N LEU A 15 -37.10 5.12 30.72
CA LEU A 15 -37.08 5.62 29.34
C LEU A 15 -35.62 5.90 28.98
N VAL A 16 -35.02 5.03 28.18
CA VAL A 16 -33.80 5.35 27.46
C VAL A 16 -34.19 6.40 26.42
N ALA A 17 -33.96 7.66 26.75
CA ALA A 17 -33.96 8.72 25.77
C ALA A 17 -32.86 8.38 24.75
N THR A 18 -33.27 7.89 23.58
CA THR A 18 -32.44 7.84 22.39
C THR A 18 -32.04 9.27 22.07
N GLY A 19 -30.90 9.68 22.60
CA GLY A 19 -30.20 10.87 22.14
C GLY A 19 -29.81 10.60 20.70
N CYS A 20 -30.62 11.10 19.76
CA CYS A 20 -30.16 11.37 18.41
C CYS A 20 -28.91 12.24 18.55
N ALA A 21 -27.74 11.62 18.43
CA ALA A 21 -26.51 12.36 18.21
C ALA A 21 -26.71 13.09 16.88
N SER A 22 -27.12 14.35 16.96
CA SER A 22 -27.05 15.29 15.87
C SER A 22 -25.61 15.30 15.40
N LEU A 23 -25.33 14.64 14.28
CA LEU A 23 -24.09 14.77 13.54
C LEU A 23 -24.00 16.24 13.10
N SER A 24 -23.36 17.04 13.95
CA SER A 24 -23.07 18.42 13.66
C SER A 24 -22.27 18.51 12.36
N SER A 25 -22.79 19.35 11.46
CA SER A 25 -22.23 19.69 10.17
C SER A 25 -20.84 20.32 10.27
N THR A 26 -19.96 19.96 9.33
CA THR A 26 -18.77 20.71 8.90
C THR A 26 -17.75 21.06 10.00
N LYS A 27 -17.15 20.07 10.65
CA LYS A 27 -15.77 20.28 11.15
C LYS A 27 -14.83 20.09 9.96
N GLY A 28 -14.04 21.13 9.65
CA GLY A 28 -12.98 21.07 8.63
C GLY A 28 -11.95 19.98 8.93
N LEU A 29 -10.93 19.87 8.07
CA LEU A 29 -9.85 18.93 8.32
C LEU A 29 -9.14 19.30 9.63
N SER A 30 -8.82 18.30 10.46
CA SER A 30 -8.02 18.51 11.66
C SER A 30 -6.69 19.17 11.28
N PRO A 31 -6.22 20.20 12.01
CA PRO A 31 -4.90 20.78 11.78
C PRO A 31 -3.78 19.73 11.81
N ALA A 32 -3.81 18.78 12.75
CA ALA A 32 -2.89 17.65 12.90
C ALA A 32 -1.44 17.98 12.45
N HIS A 33 -0.81 17.15 11.62
CA HIS A 33 0.48 17.45 11.00
C HIS A 33 0.36 17.92 9.54
N TRP A 34 -0.80 18.47 9.15
CA TRP A 34 -0.93 19.08 7.83
C TRP A 34 -0.06 20.32 7.71
N ASP A 35 0.54 20.49 6.54
CA ASP A 35 0.92 21.83 6.10
C ASP A 35 -0.34 22.73 6.02
N ALA A 36 -0.27 23.90 6.66
CA ALA A 36 -1.44 24.77 6.85
C ALA A 36 -2.01 25.29 5.53
N PHE A 37 -1.15 25.56 4.54
CA PHE A 37 -1.58 26.02 3.22
C PHE A 37 -2.27 24.87 2.47
N ASN A 38 -1.66 23.68 2.45
CA ASN A 38 -2.28 22.49 1.83
C ASN A 38 -3.66 22.22 2.41
N ARG A 39 -3.80 22.24 3.74
CA ARG A 39 -5.09 22.04 4.43
C ARG A 39 -6.14 23.04 3.95
N ALA A 40 -5.80 24.33 3.92
CA ALA A 40 -6.71 25.38 3.48
C ALA A 40 -7.13 25.21 2.00
N GLN A 41 -6.20 24.80 1.13
CA GLN A 41 -6.50 24.55 -0.29
C GLN A 41 -7.48 23.38 -0.49
N ILE A 42 -7.31 22.30 0.29
CA ILE A 42 -8.20 21.13 0.24
C ILE A 42 -9.57 21.47 0.84
N GLU A 43 -9.63 22.18 1.97
CA GLU A 43 -10.89 22.65 2.55
C GLU A 43 -11.66 23.56 1.58
N GLY A 44 -10.97 24.45 0.86
CA GLY A 44 -11.55 25.27 -0.20
C GLY A 44 -12.09 24.46 -1.38
N LEU A 45 -11.39 23.41 -1.80
CA LEU A 45 -11.89 22.48 -2.82
C LEU A 45 -13.17 21.77 -2.36
N ILE A 46 -13.17 21.25 -1.13
CA ILE A 46 -14.34 20.58 -0.55
C ILE A 46 -15.53 21.54 -0.46
N ALA A 47 -15.31 22.77 -0.02
CA ALA A 47 -16.36 23.78 0.09
C ALA A 47 -16.93 24.19 -1.28
N SER A 48 -16.09 24.27 -2.32
CA SER A 48 -16.52 24.71 -3.66
C SER A 48 -17.27 23.65 -4.46
N LEU A 49 -16.95 22.35 -4.29
CA LEU A 49 -17.55 21.27 -5.07
C LEU A 49 -18.44 20.32 -4.27
N GLY A 50 -18.35 20.32 -2.94
CA GLY A 50 -19.10 19.41 -2.08
C GLY A 50 -20.58 19.77 -1.98
N LYS A 51 -21.36 18.88 -1.34
CA LYS A 51 -22.82 18.96 -1.18
C LYS A 51 -23.37 20.20 -0.47
N GLY A 52 -22.50 20.95 0.20
CA GLY A 52 -22.84 22.25 0.79
C GLY A 52 -22.77 23.42 -0.20
N SER A 53 -22.19 23.21 -1.39
CA SER A 53 -22.09 24.24 -2.43
C SER A 53 -23.40 24.36 -3.21
N ALA A 54 -23.69 25.58 -3.71
CA ALA A 54 -24.89 25.83 -4.51
C ALA A 54 -24.91 25.07 -5.86
N GLY A 55 -23.74 24.67 -6.36
CA GLY A 55 -23.57 23.98 -7.65
C GLY A 55 -23.57 22.46 -7.56
N TYR A 56 -23.72 21.88 -6.37
CA TYR A 56 -23.64 20.42 -6.21
C TYR A 56 -24.82 19.71 -6.86
N ASN A 57 -24.52 18.63 -7.59
CA ASN A 57 -25.53 17.74 -8.17
C ASN A 57 -25.29 16.30 -7.68
N ALA A 58 -26.22 15.77 -6.87
CA ALA A 58 -26.11 14.41 -6.36
C ALA A 58 -26.16 13.32 -7.45
N ALA A 59 -26.75 13.61 -8.62
CA ALA A 59 -26.73 12.70 -9.78
C ALA A 59 -25.42 12.77 -10.58
N LYS A 60 -24.58 13.76 -10.31
CA LYS A 60 -23.25 13.96 -10.90
C LYS A 60 -22.25 14.38 -9.81
N PRO A 61 -21.98 13.51 -8.82
CA PRO A 61 -21.13 13.87 -7.69
C PRO A 61 -19.66 14.00 -8.14
N PRO A 62 -18.88 14.95 -7.62
CA PRO A 62 -17.44 14.97 -7.86
C PRO A 62 -16.78 13.69 -7.29
N TYR A 63 -15.65 13.30 -7.84
CA TYR A 63 -14.89 12.16 -7.33
C TYR A 63 -13.39 12.46 -7.26
N VAL A 64 -12.71 11.72 -6.39
CA VAL A 64 -11.31 11.90 -6.06
C VAL A 64 -10.59 10.55 -6.11
N VAL A 65 -9.31 10.57 -6.48
CA VAL A 65 -8.50 9.35 -6.63
C VAL A 65 -7.24 9.44 -5.78
N PHE A 66 -6.94 8.38 -5.03
CA PHE A 66 -5.75 8.29 -4.20
C PHE A 66 -4.90 7.10 -4.64
N ASP A 67 -3.59 7.30 -4.72
CA ASP A 67 -2.68 6.18 -4.54
C ASP A 67 -2.71 5.66 -3.09
N TRP A 68 -2.20 4.45 -2.88
CA TRP A 68 -2.18 3.82 -1.57
C TRP A 68 -0.83 3.90 -0.88
N ASP A 69 0.15 3.15 -1.39
CA ASP A 69 1.45 2.94 -0.77
C ASP A 69 2.25 4.25 -0.75
N ASN A 70 2.87 4.59 0.38
CA ASN A 70 3.55 5.88 0.61
C ASN A 70 2.72 7.17 0.44
N THR A 71 1.46 7.07 0.00
CA THR A 71 0.50 8.17 -0.13
C THR A 71 -0.53 8.14 0.99
N SER A 72 -1.40 7.13 1.00
CA SER A 72 -2.45 6.96 1.99
C SER A 72 -1.94 6.33 3.29
N VAL A 73 -0.85 5.55 3.21
CA VAL A 73 -0.12 4.96 4.34
C VAL A 73 1.37 5.32 4.25
N PHE A 74 2.09 5.21 5.36
CA PHE A 74 3.55 5.28 5.35
C PHE A 74 4.15 3.90 5.04
N LEU A 75 5.08 3.86 4.09
CA LEU A 75 5.61 2.65 3.44
C LEU A 75 4.57 1.92 2.60
N ASP A 76 4.88 0.69 2.21
CA ASP A 76 4.19 -0.08 1.19
C ASP A 76 3.59 -1.35 1.82
N ILE A 77 2.29 -1.57 1.63
CA ILE A 77 1.58 -2.69 2.22
C ILE A 77 1.86 -4.01 1.50
N GLU A 78 2.18 -3.99 0.20
CA GLU A 78 2.53 -5.20 -0.53
C GLU A 78 3.92 -5.68 -0.15
N GLU A 79 4.89 -4.77 -0.01
CA GLU A 79 6.20 -5.10 0.54
C GLU A 79 6.10 -5.64 1.97
N ALA A 80 5.30 -4.98 2.82
CA ALA A 80 5.07 -5.46 4.17
C ALA A 80 4.41 -6.85 4.18
N SER A 81 3.47 -7.11 3.25
CA SER A 81 2.80 -8.40 3.10
C SER A 81 3.77 -9.48 2.64
N LEU A 82 4.70 -9.17 1.73
CA LEU A 82 5.79 -10.06 1.34
C LEU A 82 6.66 -10.43 2.54
N ILE A 83 7.08 -9.44 3.34
CA ILE A 83 7.87 -9.71 4.54
C ILE A 83 7.09 -10.60 5.51
N TYR A 84 5.81 -10.32 5.74
CA TYR A 84 4.96 -11.15 6.59
C TYR A 84 4.83 -12.58 6.07
N GLN A 85 4.66 -12.76 4.75
CA GLN A 85 4.66 -14.07 4.11
C GLN A 85 5.95 -14.83 4.38
N LEU A 86 7.11 -14.19 4.21
CA LEU A 86 8.42 -14.79 4.42
C LEU A 86 8.64 -15.15 5.90
N GLU A 87 8.32 -14.23 6.81
CA GLU A 87 8.43 -14.41 8.26
C GLU A 87 7.54 -15.53 8.80
N ASN A 88 6.39 -15.78 8.18
CA ASN A 88 5.40 -16.74 8.67
C ASN A 88 5.23 -17.98 7.79
N LEU A 89 5.99 -18.06 6.69
CA LEU A 89 5.82 -19.05 5.63
C LEU A 89 4.36 -19.13 5.13
N ALA A 90 3.68 -17.99 5.08
CA ALA A 90 2.26 -17.88 4.73
C ALA A 90 2.05 -17.89 3.21
N PHE A 91 2.42 -18.99 2.55
CA PHE A 91 2.32 -19.18 1.10
C PHE A 91 1.27 -20.24 0.76
N GLY A 92 0.43 -19.97 -0.24
CA GLY A 92 -0.51 -20.96 -0.79
C GLY A 92 0.12 -21.92 -1.82
N ALA A 93 1.30 -21.57 -2.33
CA ALA A 93 1.95 -22.26 -3.44
C ALA A 93 2.53 -23.63 -3.04
N THR A 94 2.49 -24.60 -3.95
CA THR A 94 3.45 -25.72 -3.96
C THR A 94 4.82 -25.23 -4.43
N PRO A 95 5.92 -25.99 -4.20
CA PRO A 95 7.23 -25.61 -4.73
C PRO A 95 7.26 -25.41 -6.24
N ALA A 96 6.54 -26.24 -7.00
CA ALA A 96 6.43 -26.10 -8.46
C ALA A 96 5.68 -24.82 -8.86
N GLN A 97 4.58 -24.48 -8.19
CA GLN A 97 3.84 -23.24 -8.45
C GLN A 97 4.68 -22.01 -8.10
N LEU A 98 5.43 -22.05 -6.99
CA LEU A 98 6.30 -20.97 -6.58
C LEU A 98 7.42 -20.77 -7.60
N GLU A 99 8.05 -21.83 -8.12
CA GLU A 99 9.05 -21.71 -9.17
C GLU A 99 8.52 -20.98 -10.41
N VAL A 100 7.31 -21.34 -10.85
CA VAL A 100 6.65 -20.67 -11.98
C VAL A 100 6.44 -19.19 -11.69
N ALA A 101 5.92 -18.84 -10.51
CA ALA A 101 5.71 -17.45 -10.12
C ALA A 101 7.03 -16.65 -10.07
N LEU A 102 8.07 -17.20 -9.46
CA LEU A 102 9.38 -16.54 -9.33
C LEU A 102 10.00 -16.20 -10.70
N ARG A 103 9.78 -17.04 -11.71
CA ARG A 103 10.36 -16.86 -13.06
C ARG A 103 9.47 -16.06 -14.01
N LYS A 104 8.20 -15.82 -13.66
CA LYS A 104 7.21 -15.25 -14.57
C LYS A 104 7.64 -13.88 -15.07
N ASN A 105 7.83 -13.78 -16.39
CA ASN A 105 8.20 -12.56 -17.11
C ASN A 105 9.52 -11.90 -16.66
N ILE A 106 10.37 -12.60 -15.89
CA ILE A 106 11.65 -12.05 -15.44
C ILE A 106 12.75 -12.39 -16.46
N PRO A 107 13.44 -11.39 -17.04
CA PRO A 107 14.54 -11.66 -17.95
C PRO A 107 15.70 -12.38 -17.26
N LYS A 108 16.44 -13.19 -18.03
CA LYS A 108 17.55 -14.00 -17.53
C LYS A 108 18.88 -13.27 -17.42
N LYS A 109 18.95 -11.99 -17.80
CA LYS A 109 20.17 -11.19 -17.69
C LYS A 109 20.57 -11.03 -16.23
N ASP A 110 21.86 -10.79 -16.01
CA ASP A 110 22.38 -10.45 -14.70
C ASP A 110 21.71 -9.21 -14.12
N PHE A 111 21.50 -9.26 -12.80
CA PHE A 111 21.09 -8.09 -12.03
C PHE A 111 22.19 -7.02 -12.06
N LEU A 112 21.82 -5.78 -11.73
CA LEU A 112 22.80 -4.69 -11.67
C LEU A 112 23.99 -5.05 -10.75
N PRO A 113 25.21 -4.53 -11.01
CA PRO A 113 26.39 -4.86 -10.19
C PRO A 113 26.24 -4.62 -8.69
N ALA A 114 25.35 -3.71 -8.28
CA ALA A 114 24.99 -3.48 -6.88
C ALA A 114 24.39 -4.72 -6.19
N TYR A 115 23.90 -5.67 -6.97
CA TYR A 115 23.34 -6.95 -6.56
C TYR A 115 24.33 -8.10 -6.74
N ASN A 116 25.61 -7.89 -7.00
CA ASN A 116 26.56 -9.00 -6.97
C ASN A 116 26.58 -9.69 -5.59
N ASN A 117 26.85 -11.00 -5.57
CA ASN A 117 26.92 -11.75 -4.32
C ASN A 117 28.15 -11.35 -3.48
N ALA A 118 28.29 -11.92 -2.28
CA ALA A 118 29.37 -11.60 -1.34
C ALA A 118 30.79 -11.87 -1.90
N ALA A 119 30.91 -12.68 -2.95
CA ALA A 119 32.17 -12.93 -3.67
C ALA A 119 32.39 -11.99 -4.87
N GLY A 120 31.54 -10.96 -5.02
CA GLY A 120 31.59 -9.99 -6.11
C GLY A 120 31.15 -10.56 -7.47
N LYS A 121 30.49 -11.73 -7.50
CA LYS A 121 30.03 -12.36 -8.75
C LYS A 121 28.61 -11.90 -9.11
N PRO A 122 28.30 -11.73 -10.41
CA PRO A 122 26.95 -11.47 -10.88
C PRO A 122 25.95 -12.54 -10.42
N VAL A 123 24.71 -12.11 -10.21
CA VAL A 123 23.57 -12.97 -9.84
C VAL A 123 22.45 -12.72 -10.84
N ASN A 124 21.69 -13.76 -11.16
CA ASN A 124 20.50 -13.67 -12.00
C ASN A 124 19.45 -14.69 -11.53
N ILE A 125 18.30 -14.69 -12.21
CA ILE A 125 17.17 -15.57 -11.89
C ILE A 125 17.52 -17.06 -12.01
N ASP A 126 18.38 -17.45 -12.96
CA ASP A 126 18.73 -18.85 -13.20
C ASP A 126 19.65 -19.42 -12.11
N LEU A 127 20.41 -18.57 -11.42
CA LEU A 127 21.19 -18.95 -10.24
C LEU A 127 20.35 -18.92 -8.95
N LEU A 128 19.49 -17.92 -8.81
CA LEU A 128 18.82 -17.66 -7.54
C LEU A 128 17.56 -18.51 -7.32
N VAL A 129 16.76 -18.75 -8.36
CA VAL A 129 15.50 -19.51 -8.23
C VAL A 129 15.73 -20.95 -7.79
N PRO A 130 16.71 -21.72 -8.32
CA PRO A 130 16.99 -23.07 -7.84
C PRO A 130 17.27 -23.12 -6.34
N ASP A 131 18.01 -22.13 -5.81
CA ASP A 131 18.30 -22.03 -4.38
C ASP A 131 17.04 -21.78 -3.55
N ILE A 132 16.20 -20.84 -4.01
CA ILE A 132 14.92 -20.53 -3.36
C ILE A 132 14.01 -21.77 -3.35
N VAL A 133 13.87 -22.45 -4.48
CA VAL A 133 12.99 -23.61 -4.64
C VAL A 133 13.47 -24.79 -3.80
N ALA A 134 14.79 -25.04 -3.75
CA ALA A 134 15.35 -26.08 -2.91
C ALA A 134 15.04 -25.84 -1.42
N SER A 135 15.31 -24.64 -0.92
CA SER A 135 15.01 -24.28 0.47
C SER A 135 13.50 -24.29 0.75
N TYR A 136 12.68 -23.76 -0.16
CA TYR A 136 11.23 -23.79 0.00
C TYR A 136 10.67 -25.22 0.00
N THR A 137 11.19 -26.12 -0.84
CA THR A 137 10.79 -27.53 -0.85
C THR A 137 11.05 -28.20 0.49
N TRP A 138 12.23 -27.93 1.08
CA TRP A 138 12.53 -28.43 2.42
C TRP A 138 11.55 -27.87 3.46
N LEU A 139 11.30 -26.55 3.45
CA LEU A 139 10.36 -25.90 4.35
C LEU A 139 8.95 -26.47 4.21
N TYR A 140 8.51 -26.69 2.97
CA TYR A 140 7.20 -27.23 2.63
C TYR A 140 6.97 -28.61 3.26
N GLN A 141 7.99 -29.46 3.26
CA GLN A 141 7.94 -30.82 3.81
C GLN A 141 8.16 -30.87 5.32
N ASN A 142 8.77 -29.84 5.92
CA ASN A 142 9.21 -29.88 7.32
C ASN A 142 8.41 -28.97 8.26
N CYS A 143 7.86 -27.85 7.80
CA CYS A 143 7.18 -26.86 8.65
C CYS A 143 5.68 -27.10 8.77
N SER A 144 5.13 -26.98 9.99
CA SER A 144 3.70 -27.14 10.29
C SER A 144 2.82 -26.02 9.71
N ALA A 145 3.41 -24.87 9.37
CA ALA A 145 2.72 -23.82 8.61
C ALA A 145 2.44 -24.23 7.14
N LEU A 146 3.10 -25.30 6.65
CA LEU A 146 2.97 -25.84 5.30
C LEU A 146 2.46 -27.29 5.38
N LYS A 147 3.24 -28.28 4.89
CA LYS A 147 2.85 -29.71 4.89
C LYS A 147 3.67 -30.58 5.84
N GLY A 148 4.58 -29.99 6.61
CA GLY A 148 5.38 -30.70 7.60
C GLY A 148 4.77 -30.68 9.00
N ASN A 149 5.61 -30.96 10.00
CA ASN A 149 5.19 -31.10 11.40
C ASN A 149 6.04 -30.30 12.40
N LYS A 150 7.19 -29.75 11.99
CA LYS A 150 8.04 -28.94 12.87
C LYS A 150 7.40 -27.56 13.10
N PRO A 151 7.40 -27.05 14.34
CA PRO A 151 6.87 -25.72 14.60
C PRO A 151 7.70 -24.65 13.91
N LEU A 152 7.05 -23.58 13.46
CA LEU A 152 7.69 -22.46 12.76
C LEU A 152 8.90 -21.91 13.52
N ALA A 153 8.80 -21.77 14.85
CA ALA A 153 9.90 -21.28 15.69
C ALA A 153 11.18 -22.12 15.58
N ALA A 154 11.07 -23.45 15.46
CA ALA A 154 12.22 -24.33 15.26
C ALA A 154 12.77 -24.20 13.83
N VAL A 155 11.88 -24.08 12.84
CA VAL A 155 12.26 -23.91 11.43
C VAL A 155 12.96 -22.58 11.18
N LYS A 156 12.61 -21.49 11.91
CA LYS A 156 13.29 -20.18 11.78
C LYS A 156 14.79 -20.22 12.06
N LEU A 157 15.28 -21.24 12.77
CA LEU A 157 16.70 -21.43 13.07
C LEU A 157 17.45 -22.23 11.98
N ASP A 158 16.73 -22.84 11.04
CA ASP A 158 17.31 -23.67 9.98
C ASP A 158 17.88 -22.82 8.84
N ALA A 159 19.00 -23.25 8.25
CA ALA A 159 19.63 -22.57 7.13
C ALA A 159 18.70 -22.45 5.91
N ASN A 160 17.78 -23.41 5.70
CA ASN A 160 16.80 -23.33 4.62
C ASN A 160 15.81 -22.19 4.82
N TYR A 161 15.37 -21.93 6.06
CA TYR A 161 14.49 -20.79 6.34
C TYR A 161 15.21 -19.48 6.01
N ILE A 162 16.41 -19.28 6.56
CA ILE A 162 17.17 -18.03 6.38
C ILE A 162 17.54 -17.83 4.90
N ALA A 163 17.91 -18.91 4.19
CA ALA A 163 18.19 -18.86 2.76
C ALA A 163 16.95 -18.49 1.95
N PHE A 164 15.82 -19.16 2.20
CA PHE A 164 14.56 -18.88 1.51
C PHE A 164 14.10 -17.43 1.70
N THR A 165 13.97 -16.99 2.96
CA THR A 165 13.46 -15.64 3.27
C THR A 165 14.35 -14.56 2.70
N THR A 166 15.67 -14.69 2.88
CA THR A 166 16.62 -13.70 2.38
C THR A 166 16.64 -13.67 0.86
N LYS A 167 16.71 -14.83 0.18
CA LYS A 167 16.86 -14.89 -1.27
C LYS A 167 15.59 -14.44 -2.01
N VAL A 168 14.40 -14.72 -1.50
CA VAL A 168 13.15 -14.18 -2.08
C VAL A 168 13.09 -12.66 -1.90
N ARG A 169 13.40 -12.14 -0.70
CA ARG A 169 13.40 -10.68 -0.47
C ARG A 169 14.45 -9.96 -1.31
N TYR A 170 15.64 -10.55 -1.44
CA TYR A 170 16.71 -10.07 -2.32
C TYR A 170 16.27 -10.08 -3.77
N LEU A 171 15.58 -11.13 -4.24
CA LEU A 171 15.09 -11.22 -5.61
C LEU A 171 14.13 -10.07 -5.94
N TYR A 172 13.21 -9.74 -5.02
CA TYR A 172 12.31 -8.60 -5.19
C TYR A 172 13.07 -7.29 -5.43
N GLU A 173 14.05 -6.95 -4.57
CA GLU A 173 14.83 -5.71 -4.75
C GLU A 173 15.62 -5.74 -6.06
N ALA A 174 16.28 -6.87 -6.34
CA ALA A 174 17.13 -7.00 -7.52
C ALA A 174 16.32 -6.84 -8.82
N ILE A 175 15.10 -7.36 -8.85
CA ILE A 175 14.17 -7.18 -9.97
C ILE A 175 13.79 -5.70 -10.10
N GLY A 176 13.35 -5.08 -9.00
CA GLY A 176 12.88 -3.69 -8.99
C GLY A 176 13.91 -2.67 -9.46
N ASP A 177 15.17 -2.87 -9.11
CA ASP A 177 16.26 -1.97 -9.50
C ASP A 177 16.85 -2.27 -10.89
N THR A 178 16.79 -3.53 -11.35
CA THR A 178 17.46 -3.95 -12.60
C THR A 178 16.60 -3.80 -13.85
N PHE A 179 15.29 -4.04 -13.71
CA PHE A 179 14.36 -4.10 -14.84
C PHE A 179 13.43 -2.91 -14.84
N ASP A 180 12.71 -2.74 -15.95
CA ASP A 180 11.67 -1.71 -16.01
C ASP A 180 10.51 -2.02 -15.05
N HIS A 181 9.74 -0.99 -14.77
CA HIS A 181 8.62 -1.08 -13.84
C HIS A 181 7.52 -2.04 -14.33
N ASP A 182 7.27 -2.09 -15.65
CA ASP A 182 6.29 -2.99 -16.27
C ASP A 182 6.61 -4.48 -16.03
N THR A 183 7.90 -4.80 -15.83
CA THR A 183 8.38 -6.13 -15.44
C THR A 183 8.31 -6.34 -13.92
N ALA A 184 8.76 -5.35 -13.13
CA ALA A 184 8.98 -5.52 -11.70
C ALA A 184 7.72 -5.54 -10.85
N TYR A 185 6.77 -4.62 -11.09
CA TYR A 185 5.63 -4.43 -10.19
C TYR A 185 4.61 -5.58 -10.21
N PRO A 186 4.24 -6.16 -11.37
CA PRO A 186 3.37 -7.33 -11.37
C PRO A 186 3.97 -8.54 -10.65
N TRP A 187 5.31 -8.63 -10.58
CA TRP A 187 5.99 -9.84 -10.14
C TRP A 187 5.67 -10.21 -8.68
N VAL A 188 5.67 -9.23 -7.78
CA VAL A 188 5.42 -9.50 -6.34
C VAL A 188 4.02 -10.05 -6.11
N THR A 189 3.05 -9.58 -6.89
CA THR A 189 1.66 -10.05 -6.81
C THR A 189 1.55 -11.55 -7.09
N TYR A 190 2.42 -12.12 -7.95
CA TYR A 190 2.41 -13.54 -8.28
C TYR A 190 2.78 -14.45 -7.09
N LEU A 191 3.38 -13.90 -6.03
CA LEU A 191 3.69 -14.66 -4.82
C LEU A 191 2.45 -14.99 -3.97
N PHE A 192 1.28 -14.47 -4.34
CA PHE A 192 -0.02 -14.90 -3.81
C PHE A 192 -0.60 -16.14 -4.52
N VAL A 193 0.11 -16.73 -5.49
CA VAL A 193 -0.34 -17.95 -6.18
C VAL A 193 -0.74 -19.05 -5.19
N GLY A 194 -1.86 -19.71 -5.47
CA GLY A 194 -2.40 -20.76 -4.61
C GLY A 194 -3.24 -20.24 -3.42
N MET A 195 -3.38 -18.91 -3.26
CA MET A 195 -4.28 -18.31 -2.28
C MET A 195 -5.61 -17.88 -2.91
N THR A 196 -6.63 -17.72 -2.08
CA THR A 196 -7.92 -17.08 -2.40
C THR A 196 -7.94 -15.63 -1.92
N GLU A 197 -8.89 -14.81 -2.39
CA GLU A 197 -9.06 -13.43 -1.88
C GLU A 197 -9.21 -13.39 -0.36
N ALA A 198 -10.00 -14.28 0.23
CA ALA A 198 -10.20 -14.33 1.68
C ALA A 198 -8.88 -14.57 2.45
N GLN A 199 -7.99 -15.40 1.92
CA GLN A 199 -6.69 -15.66 2.53
C GLN A 199 -5.74 -14.46 2.41
N VAL A 200 -5.72 -13.79 1.24
CA VAL A 200 -4.90 -12.59 1.04
C VAL A 200 -5.36 -11.47 1.96
N ARG A 201 -6.68 -11.22 2.02
CA ARG A 201 -7.25 -10.23 2.95
C ARG A 201 -6.90 -10.51 4.40
N LYS A 202 -7.06 -11.76 4.85
CA LYS A 202 -6.63 -12.14 6.20
C LYS A 202 -5.14 -11.87 6.43
N LEU A 203 -4.29 -12.25 5.48
CA LEU A 203 -2.86 -12.03 5.54
C LEU A 203 -2.51 -10.54 5.64
N THR A 204 -3.16 -9.69 4.85
CA THR A 204 -2.98 -8.24 4.91
C THR A 204 -3.39 -7.67 6.25
N ALA A 205 -4.53 -8.10 6.82
CA ALA A 205 -4.95 -7.64 8.14
C ALA A 205 -3.95 -8.03 9.24
N ASP A 206 -3.46 -9.28 9.22
CA ASP A 206 -2.44 -9.76 10.15
C ASP A 206 -1.10 -9.00 9.96
N THR A 207 -0.75 -8.67 8.70
CA THR A 207 0.43 -7.89 8.34
C THR A 207 0.36 -6.48 8.95
N VAL A 208 -0.77 -5.78 8.81
CA VAL A 208 -0.94 -4.44 9.40
C VAL A 208 -0.84 -4.53 10.92
N ALA A 209 -1.53 -5.48 11.55
CA ALA A 209 -1.49 -5.66 13.00
C ALA A 209 -0.08 -5.96 13.54
N TRP A 210 0.75 -6.65 12.75
CA TRP A 210 2.15 -6.90 13.04
C TRP A 210 3.00 -5.64 12.86
N GLN A 211 2.94 -5.00 11.68
CA GLN A 211 3.76 -3.84 11.33
C GLN A 211 3.58 -2.64 12.26
N LEU A 212 2.36 -2.42 12.76
CA LEU A 212 2.09 -1.34 13.72
C LEU A 212 2.83 -1.50 15.06
N LYS A 213 3.35 -2.69 15.35
CA LYS A 213 4.15 -2.98 16.56
C LYS A 213 5.65 -2.98 16.26
N GLU A 214 6.03 -3.06 14.99
CA GLU A 214 7.43 -3.06 14.57
C GLU A 214 8.03 -1.65 14.58
N PRO A 215 9.33 -1.51 14.92
CA PRO A 215 10.00 -0.23 14.87
C PRO A 215 10.15 0.27 13.42
N VAL A 216 10.06 1.59 13.24
CA VAL A 216 10.46 2.21 11.96
C VAL A 216 11.98 2.15 11.88
N ALA A 217 12.50 1.28 11.03
CA ALA A 217 13.93 0.99 10.98
C ALA A 217 14.37 0.45 9.62
N LYS A 218 15.68 0.54 9.36
CA LYS A 218 16.30 -0.17 8.25
C LYS A 218 16.65 -1.58 8.73
N VAL A 219 16.11 -2.60 8.07
CA VAL A 219 16.39 -4.00 8.36
C VAL A 219 17.34 -4.54 7.29
N LYS A 220 18.21 -5.49 7.66
CA LYS A 220 19.11 -6.19 6.75
C LYS A 220 19.01 -7.70 6.99
N TRP A 221 18.86 -8.46 5.92
CA TRP A 221 18.98 -9.91 5.92
C TRP A 221 20.20 -10.36 5.10
N THR A 222 20.80 -11.47 5.50
CA THR A 222 21.94 -12.10 4.83
C THR A 222 21.73 -13.60 4.79
N SER A 223 21.84 -14.21 3.60
CA SER A 223 21.65 -15.66 3.44
C SER A 223 22.82 -16.41 4.10
N PRO A 224 22.62 -17.63 4.62
CA PRO A 224 23.64 -18.31 5.42
C PRO A 224 24.84 -18.78 4.57
N ALA A 225 26.05 -18.60 5.09
CA ALA A 225 27.28 -19.08 4.46
C ALA A 225 27.36 -20.62 4.36
N ALA A 226 26.66 -21.34 5.25
CA ALA A 226 26.58 -22.80 5.22
C ALA A 226 25.68 -23.34 4.10
N LEU A 227 24.82 -22.50 3.51
CA LEU A 227 23.95 -22.86 2.39
C LEU A 227 24.01 -21.76 1.30
N PRO A 228 25.19 -21.58 0.66
CA PRO A 228 25.38 -20.50 -0.30
C PRO A 228 24.57 -20.73 -1.58
N GLY A 229 24.28 -21.98 -1.94
CA GLY A 229 23.61 -22.32 -3.19
C GLY A 229 24.39 -21.88 -4.44
N GLN A 230 23.73 -21.86 -5.59
CA GLN A 230 24.29 -21.45 -6.87
C GLN A 230 24.50 -19.94 -6.96
N ALA A 231 23.61 -19.13 -6.37
CA ALA A 231 23.74 -17.67 -6.35
C ALA A 231 24.82 -17.17 -5.38
N GLY A 232 25.30 -18.02 -4.47
CA GLY A 232 26.18 -17.63 -3.39
C GLY A 232 25.46 -16.87 -2.27
N VAL A 233 26.24 -16.29 -1.36
CA VAL A 233 25.70 -15.50 -0.24
C VAL A 233 25.26 -14.13 -0.74
N VAL A 234 24.01 -13.78 -0.48
CA VAL A 234 23.42 -12.47 -0.82
C VAL A 234 22.95 -11.74 0.43
N SER A 235 22.79 -10.43 0.32
CA SER A 235 22.24 -9.57 1.37
C SER A 235 21.26 -8.57 0.79
N VAL A 236 20.23 -8.24 1.55
CA VAL A 236 19.21 -7.26 1.17
C VAL A 236 18.86 -6.38 2.36
N SER A 237 18.45 -5.14 2.12
CA SER A 237 17.97 -4.23 3.16
C SER A 237 16.73 -3.48 2.69
N TRP A 238 15.81 -3.20 3.61
CA TRP A 238 14.59 -2.44 3.33
C TRP A 238 14.18 -1.61 4.55
N LYS A 239 13.14 -0.79 4.40
CA LYS A 239 12.54 -0.04 5.51
C LYS A 239 11.37 -0.84 6.08
N ASN A 240 11.35 -1.03 7.39
CA ASN A 240 10.27 -1.69 8.12
C ASN A 240 9.45 -0.68 8.94
N GLY A 241 8.28 -1.09 9.41
CA GLY A 241 7.44 -0.29 10.31
C GLY A 241 6.40 0.55 9.57
N LEU A 242 5.49 -0.09 8.83
CA LEU A 242 4.35 0.58 8.18
C LEU A 242 3.50 1.34 9.22
N ARG A 243 2.99 2.51 8.84
CA ARG A 243 2.06 3.31 9.66
C ARG A 243 0.81 3.66 8.88
N LEU A 244 -0.33 3.65 9.58
CA LEU A 244 -1.55 4.28 9.07
C LEU A 244 -1.43 5.79 9.23
N GLN A 245 -2.08 6.57 8.36
CA GLN A 245 -2.00 8.02 8.37
C GLN A 245 -3.34 8.64 8.80
N PRO A 246 -3.46 9.13 10.05
CA PRO A 246 -4.69 9.75 10.54
C PRO A 246 -5.19 10.92 9.68
N GLU A 247 -4.28 11.70 9.10
CA GLU A 247 -4.59 12.80 8.19
C GLU A 247 -5.28 12.31 6.92
N MET A 248 -4.83 11.20 6.34
CA MET A 248 -5.46 10.60 5.16
C MET A 248 -6.79 9.95 5.53
N GLN A 249 -6.89 9.25 6.66
CA GLN A 249 -8.18 8.73 7.17
C GLN A 249 -9.22 9.85 7.31
N ALA A 250 -8.82 10.98 7.91
CA ALA A 250 -9.67 12.16 8.06
C ALA A 250 -10.04 12.78 6.70
N LEU A 251 -9.11 12.82 5.75
CA LEU A 251 -9.34 13.34 4.40
C LEU A 251 -10.35 12.49 3.62
N TYR A 252 -10.23 11.17 3.67
CA TYR A 252 -11.19 10.24 3.06
C TYR A 252 -12.59 10.46 3.64
N ALA A 253 -12.69 10.58 4.97
CA ALA A 253 -13.96 10.88 5.64
C ALA A 253 -14.51 12.25 5.24
N ALA A 254 -13.68 13.29 5.17
CA ALA A 254 -14.10 14.64 4.79
C ALA A 254 -14.67 14.69 3.36
N PHE A 255 -13.99 14.07 2.39
CA PHE A 255 -14.49 13.96 1.01
C PHE A 255 -15.83 13.23 0.95
N ARG A 256 -15.95 12.04 1.57
CA ARG A 256 -17.23 11.30 1.60
C ARG A 256 -18.35 12.08 2.28
N ASN A 257 -18.06 12.71 3.43
CA ASN A 257 -19.04 13.51 4.16
C ASN A 257 -19.53 14.71 3.33
N ALA A 258 -18.67 15.26 2.48
CA ALA A 258 -19.01 16.32 1.55
C ALA A 258 -19.66 15.82 0.24
N GLY A 259 -19.96 14.53 0.10
CA GLY A 259 -20.66 13.99 -1.07
C GLY A 259 -19.75 13.67 -2.27
N PHE A 260 -18.43 13.58 -2.06
CA PHE A 260 -17.52 13.10 -3.10
C PHE A 260 -17.47 11.57 -3.10
N ASP A 261 -17.33 10.99 -4.28
CA ASP A 261 -16.94 9.60 -4.41
C ASP A 261 -15.42 9.47 -4.27
N VAL A 262 -14.96 8.68 -3.30
CA VAL A 262 -13.54 8.40 -3.07
C VAL A 262 -13.16 7.08 -3.72
N TRP A 263 -12.10 7.09 -4.53
CA TRP A 263 -11.53 5.93 -5.22
C TRP A 263 -10.05 5.77 -4.89
N VAL A 264 -9.60 4.52 -4.85
CA VAL A 264 -8.16 4.18 -4.77
C VAL A 264 -7.70 3.65 -6.13
N CYS A 265 -6.57 4.13 -6.63
CA CYS A 265 -5.88 3.60 -7.79
C CYS A 265 -4.43 3.28 -7.44
N SER A 266 -4.11 2.00 -7.16
CA SER A 266 -2.82 1.56 -6.63
C SER A 266 -2.13 0.56 -7.55
N ALA A 267 -0.79 0.54 -7.53
CA ALA A 267 0.02 -0.45 -8.25
C ALA A 267 0.14 -1.79 -7.50
N SER A 268 -0.36 -1.87 -6.27
CA SER A 268 -0.35 -3.09 -5.47
C SER A 268 -1.51 -4.02 -5.81
N PHE A 269 -1.47 -5.26 -5.32
CA PHE A 269 -2.48 -6.28 -5.59
C PHE A 269 -3.84 -5.90 -5.00
N VAL A 270 -4.89 -6.05 -5.81
CA VAL A 270 -6.24 -5.58 -5.50
C VAL A 270 -6.79 -6.10 -4.17
N ASP A 271 -6.52 -7.35 -3.81
CA ASP A 271 -7.06 -7.92 -2.57
C ASP A 271 -6.37 -7.34 -1.33
N VAL A 272 -5.07 -7.02 -1.43
CA VAL A 272 -4.31 -6.33 -0.39
C VAL A 272 -4.90 -4.95 -0.17
N ILE A 273 -5.07 -4.18 -1.24
CA ILE A 273 -5.59 -2.80 -1.17
C ILE A 273 -7.04 -2.76 -0.68
N LYS A 274 -7.88 -3.70 -1.14
CA LYS A 274 -9.26 -3.80 -0.64
C LYS A 274 -9.29 -4.13 0.84
N GLU A 275 -8.34 -4.90 1.39
CA GLU A 275 -8.33 -5.13 2.82
C GLU A 275 -7.98 -3.87 3.59
N ILE A 276 -6.81 -3.30 3.33
CA ILE A 276 -6.29 -2.21 4.14
C ILE A 276 -7.12 -0.92 3.99
N SER A 277 -7.74 -0.70 2.82
CA SER A 277 -8.57 0.49 2.58
C SER A 277 -10.01 0.34 3.07
N SER A 278 -10.59 -0.87 3.05
CA SER A 278 -12.00 -1.08 3.37
C SER A 278 -12.27 -1.58 4.77
N ASN A 279 -11.32 -2.28 5.40
CA ASN A 279 -11.53 -2.79 6.75
C ASN A 279 -11.67 -1.62 7.75
N PRO A 280 -12.80 -1.52 8.48
CA PRO A 280 -13.03 -0.43 9.42
C PRO A 280 -11.97 -0.32 10.53
N ALA A 281 -11.29 -1.42 10.85
CA ALA A 281 -10.20 -1.44 11.83
C ALA A 281 -9.03 -0.51 11.46
N PHE A 282 -8.89 -0.15 10.18
CA PHE A 282 -7.82 0.73 9.68
C PHE A 282 -8.29 2.15 9.38
N GLY A 283 -9.55 2.50 9.67
CA GLY A 283 -10.02 3.89 9.69
C GLY A 283 -10.29 4.57 8.34
N TYR A 284 -9.83 4.02 7.21
CA TYR A 284 -10.09 4.63 5.88
C TYR A 284 -11.51 4.41 5.40
N ASN A 285 -12.14 3.28 5.75
CA ASN A 285 -13.54 2.96 5.45
C ASN A 285 -13.92 3.13 3.97
N ASN A 286 -13.00 2.84 3.04
CA ASN A 286 -13.25 2.92 1.60
C ASN A 286 -14.12 1.74 1.14
N PRO A 287 -15.13 1.92 0.27
CA PRO A 287 -15.85 0.76 -0.27
C PRO A 287 -14.93 -0.14 -1.11
N PRO A 288 -14.99 -1.48 -0.96
CA PRO A 288 -14.08 -2.39 -1.67
C PRO A 288 -14.27 -2.40 -3.20
N GLU A 289 -15.44 -2.02 -3.68
CA GLU A 289 -15.72 -1.81 -5.10
C GLU A 289 -15.14 -0.51 -5.67
N ARG A 290 -14.58 0.35 -4.80
CA ARG A 290 -13.92 1.62 -5.17
C ARG A 290 -12.40 1.53 -5.15
N VAL A 291 -11.89 0.38 -5.56
CA VAL A 291 -10.46 0.08 -5.68
C VAL A 291 -10.17 -0.37 -7.11
N LEU A 292 -9.31 0.37 -7.79
CA LEU A 292 -8.66 -0.01 -9.05
C LEU A 292 -7.22 -0.35 -8.73
N ALA A 293 -6.82 -1.61 -8.89
CA ALA A 293 -5.50 -2.07 -8.49
C ALA A 293 -5.02 -3.20 -9.40
N MET A 294 -3.80 -3.72 -9.19
CA MET A 294 -3.32 -4.83 -10.02
C MET A 294 -4.16 -6.07 -9.77
N GLU A 295 -4.58 -6.73 -10.84
CA GLU A 295 -5.42 -7.91 -10.79
C GLU A 295 -4.72 -9.10 -11.45
N LEU A 296 -4.96 -10.28 -10.87
CA LEU A 296 -4.45 -11.56 -11.35
C LEU A 296 -5.60 -12.46 -11.80
N GLU A 297 -5.30 -13.35 -12.75
CA GLU A 297 -6.21 -14.42 -13.13
C GLU A 297 -6.50 -15.35 -11.94
N ARG A 298 -7.68 -15.96 -11.96
CA ARG A 298 -8.12 -16.94 -10.96
C ARG A 298 -8.69 -18.16 -11.65
N ASP A 299 -8.55 -19.32 -11.02
CA ASP A 299 -9.24 -20.52 -11.48
C ASP A 299 -10.74 -20.51 -11.09
N ALA A 300 -11.46 -21.56 -11.48
CA ALA A 300 -12.89 -21.70 -11.20
C ALA A 300 -13.25 -21.76 -9.70
N ASN A 301 -12.28 -22.03 -8.83
CA ASN A 301 -12.45 -22.05 -7.38
C ASN A 301 -12.02 -20.72 -6.72
N GLY A 302 -11.65 -19.71 -7.52
CA GLY A 302 -11.20 -18.41 -7.03
C GLY A 302 -9.73 -18.40 -6.56
N VAL A 303 -8.95 -19.44 -6.87
CA VAL A 303 -7.54 -19.53 -6.50
C VAL A 303 -6.70 -18.73 -7.48
N ILE A 304 -5.87 -17.84 -6.93
CA ILE A 304 -4.98 -16.92 -7.65
C ILE A 304 -3.96 -17.69 -8.48
N GLN A 305 -3.83 -17.30 -9.74
CA GLN A 305 -2.83 -17.79 -10.68
C GLN A 305 -1.72 -16.74 -10.89
N PRO A 306 -0.48 -17.15 -11.22
CA PRO A 306 0.63 -16.23 -11.45
C PRO A 306 0.58 -15.68 -12.88
N GLU A 307 -0.55 -15.07 -13.23
CA GLU A 307 -0.83 -14.48 -14.53
C GLU A 307 -1.59 -13.17 -14.34
N TYR A 308 -1.10 -12.10 -14.95
CA TYR A 308 -1.77 -10.81 -14.89
C TYR A 308 -3.15 -10.90 -15.57
N ARG A 309 -4.16 -10.22 -15.02
CA ARG A 309 -5.52 -10.24 -15.56
C ARG A 309 -5.54 -9.79 -17.00
N ARG A 310 -6.06 -10.64 -17.88
CA ARG A 310 -6.13 -10.37 -19.32
C ARG A 310 -7.09 -9.23 -19.62
N GLY A 311 -6.66 -8.33 -20.51
CA GLY A 311 -7.46 -7.19 -20.92
C GLY A 311 -7.64 -6.14 -19.84
N TYR A 312 -6.79 -6.13 -18.81
CA TYR A 312 -6.70 -5.09 -17.79
C TYR A 312 -5.33 -4.41 -17.91
N ASP A 313 -5.26 -3.08 -17.75
CA ASP A 313 -3.99 -2.35 -17.80
C ASP A 313 -3.34 -2.39 -16.41
N GLN A 314 -2.01 -2.53 -16.35
CA GLN A 314 -1.26 -2.38 -15.10
C GLN A 314 -1.57 -1.01 -14.47
N THR A 315 -1.97 -0.96 -13.22
CA THR A 315 -2.35 0.28 -12.51
C THR A 315 -1.11 1.04 -12.01
N GLN A 316 -0.18 1.29 -12.93
CA GLN A 316 1.04 2.05 -12.71
C GLN A 316 1.33 2.98 -13.89
N GLY A 317 1.87 4.16 -13.61
CA GLY A 317 2.28 5.13 -14.63
C GLY A 317 1.10 5.45 -15.57
N PRO A 318 1.29 5.38 -16.91
CA PRO A 318 0.22 5.60 -17.86
C PRO A 318 -0.99 4.68 -17.67
N GLY A 319 -0.79 3.48 -17.11
CA GLY A 319 -1.87 2.54 -16.88
C GLY A 319 -2.81 2.94 -15.74
N LYS A 320 -2.39 3.76 -14.77
CA LYS A 320 -3.33 4.43 -13.84
C LYS A 320 -4.29 5.33 -14.59
N THR A 321 -3.78 6.19 -15.48
CA THR A 321 -4.62 7.05 -16.33
C THR A 321 -5.58 6.23 -17.18
N LYS A 322 -5.12 5.17 -17.86
CA LYS A 322 -5.98 4.32 -18.68
C LYS A 322 -7.11 3.66 -17.89
N ASN A 323 -6.82 3.14 -16.69
CA ASN A 323 -7.83 2.55 -15.82
C ASN A 323 -8.85 3.60 -15.34
N ILE A 324 -8.39 4.79 -14.92
CA ILE A 324 -9.28 5.88 -14.51
C ILE A 324 -10.17 6.31 -15.70
N GLN A 325 -9.63 6.44 -16.91
CA GLN A 325 -10.41 6.76 -18.11
C GLN A 325 -11.46 5.69 -18.41
N ARG A 326 -11.04 4.42 -18.39
CA ARG A 326 -11.89 3.28 -18.73
C ARG A 326 -13.02 3.07 -17.72
N PHE A 327 -12.74 3.15 -16.42
CA PHE A 327 -13.71 2.76 -15.40
C PHE A 327 -14.40 3.95 -14.72
N LEU A 328 -13.71 5.07 -14.57
CA LEU A 328 -14.24 6.23 -13.86
C LEU A 328 -14.73 7.30 -14.84
N VAL A 329 -13.90 7.78 -15.77
CA VAL A 329 -14.36 8.80 -16.74
C VAL A 329 -15.52 8.28 -17.58
N SER A 330 -15.48 7.01 -18.00
CA SER A 330 -16.59 6.39 -18.73
C SER A 330 -17.87 6.26 -17.89
N LYS A 331 -17.76 6.18 -16.56
CA LYS A 331 -18.90 6.12 -15.61
C LYS A 331 -19.46 7.50 -15.28
N TYR A 332 -18.60 8.47 -14.98
CA TYR A 332 -18.98 9.80 -14.50
C TYR A 332 -19.19 10.81 -15.65
N GLY A 333 -18.47 10.64 -16.76
CA GLY A 333 -18.44 11.57 -17.89
C GLY A 333 -17.46 12.73 -17.73
N TYR A 334 -16.64 12.74 -16.68
CA TYR A 334 -15.61 13.74 -16.35
C TYR A 334 -14.48 13.09 -15.55
N GLY A 335 -13.33 13.77 -15.44
CA GLY A 335 -12.17 13.35 -14.67
C GLY A 335 -12.25 13.63 -13.16
N PRO A 336 -11.31 13.11 -12.37
CA PRO A 336 -11.26 13.32 -10.93
C PRO A 336 -10.96 14.79 -10.60
N SER A 337 -11.66 15.35 -9.59
CA SER A 337 -11.42 16.74 -9.15
C SER A 337 -10.17 16.87 -8.28
N PHE A 338 -9.73 15.78 -7.65
CA PHE A 338 -8.55 15.73 -6.78
C PHE A 338 -7.81 14.40 -6.97
N ILE A 339 -6.48 14.46 -6.93
CA ILE A 339 -5.61 13.30 -6.98
C ILE A 339 -4.55 13.39 -5.87
N ALA A 340 -4.24 12.28 -5.22
CA ALA A 340 -3.06 12.15 -4.36
C ALA A 340 -2.13 11.03 -4.80
N GLY A 341 -0.82 11.24 -4.68
CA GLY A 341 0.22 10.24 -4.97
C GLY A 341 1.59 10.67 -4.43
N ASP A 342 2.64 9.90 -4.71
CA ASP A 342 3.98 10.14 -4.16
C ASP A 342 5.15 9.73 -5.07
N SER A 343 4.88 9.06 -6.19
CA SER A 343 5.92 8.50 -7.06
C SER A 343 5.68 8.71 -8.56
N GLU A 344 6.67 8.31 -9.38
CA GLU A 344 6.57 8.27 -10.85
C GLU A 344 5.43 7.36 -11.31
N GLY A 345 5.02 6.37 -10.49
CA GLY A 345 3.84 5.55 -10.74
C GLY A 345 2.54 6.35 -10.79
N ASP A 346 2.52 7.57 -10.25
CA ASP A 346 1.33 8.43 -10.16
C ASP A 346 1.32 9.61 -11.12
N GLN A 347 2.49 9.96 -11.67
CA GLN A 347 2.69 11.23 -12.36
C GLN A 347 1.73 11.43 -13.55
N ASN A 348 1.38 10.36 -14.26
CA ASN A 348 0.43 10.41 -15.37
C ASN A 348 -0.98 10.76 -14.87
N MET A 349 -1.50 10.04 -13.87
CA MET A 349 -2.83 10.38 -13.35
C MET A 349 -2.85 11.80 -12.78
N MET A 350 -1.78 12.28 -12.15
CA MET A 350 -1.69 13.67 -11.66
C MET A 350 -1.80 14.73 -12.76
N ALA A 351 -1.34 14.43 -13.98
CA ALA A 351 -1.23 15.39 -15.08
C ALA A 351 -2.39 15.31 -16.08
N ASP A 352 -2.84 14.10 -16.41
CA ASP A 352 -3.57 13.83 -17.65
C ASP A 352 -5.04 14.31 -17.64
N PHE A 353 -5.60 14.63 -16.47
CA PHE A 353 -7.00 15.04 -16.34
C PHE A 353 -7.12 16.57 -16.22
N ALA A 354 -7.82 17.18 -17.16
CA ALA A 354 -8.11 18.62 -17.16
C ALA A 354 -9.08 19.03 -16.03
N ASP A 355 -9.93 18.10 -15.59
CA ASP A 355 -10.89 18.33 -14.49
C ASP A 355 -10.22 18.43 -13.12
N THR A 356 -9.01 17.90 -12.96
CA THR A 356 -8.28 17.89 -11.69
C THR A 356 -7.89 19.29 -11.25
N LYS A 357 -8.47 19.73 -10.13
CA LYS A 357 -8.29 21.08 -9.57
C LYS A 357 -7.09 21.16 -8.63
N LYS A 358 -6.85 20.11 -7.86
CA LYS A 358 -5.74 20.02 -6.91
C LYS A 358 -5.11 18.63 -6.95
N VAL A 359 -3.80 18.59 -6.80
CA VAL A 359 -2.99 17.38 -6.69
C VAL A 359 -2.20 17.47 -5.40
N LEU A 360 -2.33 16.48 -4.52
CA LEU A 360 -1.52 16.34 -3.32
C LEU A 360 -0.38 15.37 -3.57
N ILE A 361 0.84 15.83 -3.32
CA ILE A 361 2.05 15.01 -3.43
C ILE A 361 2.61 14.80 -2.03
N VAL A 362 2.77 13.55 -1.61
CA VAL A 362 3.52 13.24 -0.39
C VAL A 362 5.02 13.34 -0.70
N ASN A 363 5.74 14.21 0.00
CA ASN A 363 7.12 14.54 -0.34
C ASN A 363 8.06 13.38 0.00
N ARG A 364 8.62 12.78 -1.04
CA ARG A 364 9.68 11.75 -0.98
C ARG A 364 11.01 12.21 -1.58
N LEU A 365 11.15 13.51 -1.84
CA LEU A 365 12.31 14.12 -2.50
C LEU A 365 12.61 13.47 -3.87
N ARG A 366 11.55 13.27 -4.69
CA ARG A 366 11.69 12.71 -6.03
C ARG A 366 12.63 13.57 -6.88
N ASP A 367 13.37 12.93 -7.78
CA ASP A 367 14.34 13.60 -8.65
C ASP A 367 13.62 14.66 -9.52
N PRO A 368 14.04 15.94 -9.50
CA PRO A 368 13.46 17.01 -10.32
C PRO A 368 13.42 16.75 -11.83
N LYS A 369 14.14 15.74 -12.33
CA LYS A 369 14.08 15.30 -13.73
C LYS A 369 12.83 14.51 -14.07
N THR A 370 12.22 13.82 -13.10
CA THR A 370 10.96 13.09 -13.30
C THR A 370 9.79 14.07 -13.28
N ASP A 371 8.64 13.69 -13.85
CA ASP A 371 7.52 14.62 -13.95
C ASP A 371 6.94 14.93 -12.57
N ILE A 372 6.84 13.94 -11.68
CA ILE A 372 6.44 14.21 -10.29
C ILE A 372 7.45 15.08 -9.54
N GLY A 373 8.75 14.97 -9.84
CA GLY A 373 9.77 15.88 -9.32
C GLY A 373 9.53 17.33 -9.76
N LYS A 374 9.19 17.54 -11.03
CA LYS A 374 8.78 18.86 -11.55
C LYS A 374 7.49 19.37 -10.91
N PHE A 375 6.50 18.49 -10.67
CA PHE A 375 5.26 18.86 -9.99
C PHE A 375 5.52 19.30 -8.55
N SER A 376 6.40 18.58 -7.86
CA SER A 376 6.83 18.92 -6.51
C SER A 376 7.57 20.28 -6.48
N ALA A 377 8.43 20.56 -7.47
CA ALA A 377 9.08 21.86 -7.60
C ALA A 377 8.06 22.99 -7.87
N MET A 378 7.04 22.75 -8.70
CA MET A 378 5.95 23.72 -8.89
C MET A 378 5.15 23.96 -7.61
N ALA A 379 4.92 22.94 -6.79
CA ALA A 379 4.26 23.09 -5.49
C ALA A 379 5.07 23.96 -4.50
N VAL A 380 6.40 23.86 -4.54
CA VAL A 380 7.30 24.74 -3.77
C VAL A 380 7.23 26.18 -4.31
N GLN A 381 7.39 26.37 -5.62
CA GLN A 381 7.42 27.69 -6.26
C GLN A 381 6.09 28.46 -6.14
N ASN A 382 4.98 27.75 -6.06
CA ASN A 382 3.64 28.31 -5.98
C ASN A 382 3.02 28.23 -4.58
N TYR A 383 3.82 27.90 -3.56
CA TYR A 383 3.36 27.91 -2.18
C TYR A 383 2.77 29.28 -1.80
N GLY A 384 1.60 29.29 -1.17
CA GLY A 384 0.86 30.52 -0.83
C GLY A 384 -0.01 31.09 -1.96
N LYS A 385 0.04 30.56 -3.19
CA LYS A 385 -0.80 31.03 -4.31
C LYS A 385 -2.09 30.20 -4.41
N PRO A 386 -3.29 30.81 -4.32
CA PRO A 386 -4.56 30.07 -4.22
C PRO A 386 -4.93 29.29 -5.49
N ASP A 387 -4.39 29.66 -6.64
CA ASP A 387 -4.62 29.02 -7.94
C ASP A 387 -3.65 27.86 -8.23
N THR A 388 -2.72 27.55 -7.31
CA THR A 388 -1.78 26.43 -7.52
C THR A 388 -2.52 25.10 -7.69
N ARG A 389 -2.11 24.29 -8.67
CA ARG A 389 -2.63 22.93 -8.85
C ARG A 389 -1.96 21.94 -7.89
N TYR A 390 -0.65 22.09 -7.65
CA TYR A 390 0.13 21.11 -6.92
C TYR A 390 0.37 21.56 -5.48
N LEU A 391 0.16 20.63 -4.56
CA LEU A 391 0.36 20.74 -3.12
C LEU A 391 1.43 19.71 -2.71
N LEU A 392 2.35 20.09 -1.82
CA LEU A 392 3.44 19.21 -1.38
C LEU A 392 3.39 19.06 0.14
N GLN A 393 3.24 17.83 0.63
CA GLN A 393 3.09 17.53 2.04
C GLN A 393 4.32 16.80 2.57
N GLY A 394 4.95 17.36 3.60
CA GLY A 394 6.13 16.80 4.24
C GLY A 394 5.86 15.60 5.15
N ARG A 395 6.90 14.81 5.40
CA ARG A 395 6.87 13.65 6.30
C ARG A 395 8.22 13.40 7.00
N ASP A 396 8.19 12.64 8.09
CA ASP A 396 9.38 12.13 8.78
C ASP A 396 9.45 10.60 8.68
N ASP A 397 10.42 10.10 7.90
CA ASP A 397 10.62 8.66 7.74
C ASP A 397 11.18 7.98 9.01
N ASN A 398 11.58 8.72 10.06
CA ASN A 398 11.99 8.12 11.34
C ASN A 398 10.79 7.71 12.20
N THR A 399 9.65 8.39 12.07
CA THR A 399 8.43 8.11 12.84
C THR A 399 7.34 7.49 11.96
N GLY A 400 7.40 7.74 10.65
CA GLY A 400 6.35 7.41 9.70
C GLY A 400 5.17 8.39 9.74
N GLU A 401 5.37 9.58 10.29
CA GLU A 401 4.34 10.60 10.44
C GLU A 401 4.52 11.72 9.42
N TRP A 402 3.46 12.52 9.22
CA TRP A 402 3.58 13.77 8.49
C TRP A 402 4.21 14.85 9.34
N VAL A 403 4.70 15.91 8.69
CA VAL A 403 5.14 17.12 9.36
C VAL A 403 4.39 18.32 8.80
N ALA A 404 4.12 19.32 9.65
CA ALA A 404 3.37 20.53 9.28
C ALA A 404 4.20 21.52 8.43
N SER A 405 4.80 21.01 7.35
CA SER A 405 5.61 21.75 6.38
C SER A 405 5.76 20.93 5.09
N GLN A 406 6.51 21.43 4.12
CA GLN A 406 6.89 20.69 2.92
C GLN A 406 8.16 19.84 3.11
N LEU A 407 8.75 19.76 4.32
CA LEU A 407 10.03 19.08 4.53
C LEU A 407 9.88 17.56 4.57
N HIS A 408 10.87 16.85 4.02
CA HIS A 408 11.00 15.40 4.19
C HIS A 408 12.24 15.09 5.03
N THR A 409 12.08 14.40 6.17
CA THR A 409 13.20 13.84 6.93
C THR A 409 13.43 12.39 6.49
N PRO A 410 14.50 12.08 5.73
CA PRO A 410 14.80 10.69 5.37
C PRO A 410 15.16 9.85 6.60
N LEU A 411 14.90 8.54 6.54
CA LEU A 411 15.22 7.63 7.65
C LEU A 411 16.70 7.74 8.05
N GLY A 412 16.94 7.94 9.35
CA GLY A 412 18.26 8.13 9.95
C GLY A 412 18.80 9.57 9.86
N ALA A 413 18.12 10.49 9.17
CA ALA A 413 18.49 11.89 9.16
C ALA A 413 17.98 12.59 10.43
N THR A 414 18.74 13.58 10.91
CA THR A 414 18.40 14.38 12.11
C THR A 414 17.60 15.65 11.78
N GLN A 415 17.50 16.01 10.50
CA GLN A 415 16.82 17.21 10.04
C GLN A 415 16.06 16.95 8.72
N GLY A 416 14.92 17.61 8.59
CA GLY A 416 14.13 17.63 7.36
C GLY A 416 14.85 18.37 6.23
N LYS A 417 14.67 17.87 5.01
CA LYS A 417 15.22 18.45 3.78
C LYS A 417 14.09 19.08 2.99
N ALA A 418 14.32 20.29 2.50
CA ALA A 418 13.50 20.86 1.45
C ALA A 418 13.82 20.18 0.11
N LEU A 419 12.82 20.12 -0.77
CA LEU A 419 13.05 19.82 -2.17
C LEU A 419 13.94 20.93 -2.76
N LYS A 420 14.98 20.56 -3.49
CA LYS A 420 15.93 21.49 -4.10
C LYS A 420 15.54 21.89 -5.51
#